data_AF-A0A662PM88-F1
#
_entry.id   AF-A0A662PM88-F1
#
_cell.length_a   1.000
_cell.length_b   1.000
_cell.length_c   1.000
_cell.angle_alpha   90.00
_cell.angle_beta   90.00
_cell.angle_gamma   90.00
#
_symmetry.space_group_name_H-M   'P 1'
#
loop_
_entity.id
_entity.type
_entity.pdbx_description
1 polymer ?
#
loop_
_entity_poly.entity_id
_entity_poly.type
_entity_poly.pdbx_seq_one_letter_code
_entity_poly.pdbx_strand_id
1 'polypeptide(L)'
;MNREIDFERRLAVLKEAATDLRYLLNRGYNKPSALKLVGDRYQLNKIERSILFRSVYSQRECTIIKSKRVEPGELRENEIWIDGFNVLNTVEAILRGECVILCDDGVIRDFSEIHSKYKITELT
;
A
#
# COMPACT_ATOMS: atom_id res chain seq x y z
N MET A 1 -23.72 5.01 13.02
CA MET A 1 -24.14 6.06 12.08
C MET A 1 -23.06 7.12 11.84
N ASN A 2 -22.58 7.88 12.84
CA ASN A 2 -21.56 8.94 12.59
C ASN A 2 -20.17 8.44 12.12
N ARG A 3 -19.68 7.29 12.60
CA ARG A 3 -18.35 6.77 12.18
C ARG A 3 -18.32 6.27 10.73
N GLU A 4 -19.43 5.73 10.26
CA GLU A 4 -19.54 5.14 8.92
C GLU A 4 -19.61 6.23 7.85
N ILE A 5 -20.34 7.31 8.12
CA ILE A 5 -20.40 8.51 7.28
C ILE A 5 -19.03 9.21 7.22
N ASP A 6 -18.31 9.28 8.34
CA ASP A 6 -16.96 9.84 8.37
C ASP A 6 -15.96 8.99 7.58
N PHE A 7 -16.06 7.66 7.68
CA PHE A 7 -15.23 6.74 6.91
C PHE A 7 -15.43 6.91 5.40
N GLU A 8 -16.66 6.90 4.90
CA GLU A 8 -16.95 7.10 3.47
C GLU A 8 -16.44 8.46 2.97
N ARG A 9 -16.60 9.51 3.78
CA ARG A 9 -16.08 10.83 3.47
C ARG A 9 -14.55 10.83 3.37
N ARG A 10 -13.85 10.23 4.35
CA ARG A 10 -12.38 10.14 4.33
C ARG A 10 -11.89 9.28 3.17
N LEU A 11 -12.62 8.21 2.84
CA LEU A 11 -12.31 7.37 1.69
C LEU A 11 -12.43 8.14 0.36
N ALA A 12 -13.44 8.99 0.21
CA ALA A 12 -13.57 9.87 -0.95
C ALA A 12 -12.38 10.85 -1.05
N VAL A 13 -11.98 11.47 0.07
CA VAL A 13 -10.79 12.35 0.12
C VAL A 13 -9.52 11.60 -0.28
N LEU A 14 -9.34 10.37 0.19
CA LEU A 14 -8.18 9.53 -0.17
C LEU A 14 -8.15 9.20 -1.67
N LYS A 15 -9.31 8.92 -2.29
CA LYS A 15 -9.40 8.64 -3.74
C LYS A 15 -8.98 9.85 -4.57
N GLU A 16 -9.42 11.05 -4.20
CA GLU A 16 -9.01 12.30 -4.86
C GLU A 16 -7.51 12.56 -4.67
N ALA A 17 -7.01 12.42 -3.44
CA ALA A 17 -5.60 12.58 -3.13
C ALA A 17 -4.71 11.58 -3.89
N ALA A 18 -5.16 10.33 -4.05
CA ALA A 18 -4.47 9.31 -4.84
C ALA A 18 -4.37 9.71 -6.32
N THR A 19 -5.44 10.30 -6.88
CA THR A 19 -5.47 10.78 -8.27
C THR A 19 -4.47 11.91 -8.48
N ASP A 20 -4.47 12.91 -7.59
CA ASP A 20 -3.53 14.02 -7.64
C ASP A 20 -2.07 13.58 -7.44
N LEU A 21 -1.82 12.65 -6.51
CA LEU A 21 -0.48 12.10 -6.31
C LEU A 21 0.00 11.37 -7.56
N ARG A 22 -0.83 10.50 -8.14
CA ARG A 22 -0.50 9.77 -9.37
C ARG A 22 -0.23 10.72 -10.54
N TYR A 23 -0.97 11.82 -10.65
CA TYR A 23 -0.71 12.85 -11.65
C TYR A 23 0.70 13.44 -11.51
N LEU A 24 1.12 13.79 -10.30
CA LEU A 24 2.48 14.30 -10.05
C LEU A 24 3.55 13.24 -10.34
N LEU A 25 3.36 12.00 -9.90
CA LEU A 25 4.32 10.91 -10.14
C LEU A 25 4.50 10.64 -11.63
N ASN A 26 3.42 10.66 -12.41
CA ASN A 26 3.48 10.49 -13.87
C ASN A 26 4.26 11.61 -14.57
N ARG A 27 4.40 12.78 -13.94
CA ARG A 27 5.20 13.91 -14.45
C ARG A 27 6.66 13.90 -13.95
N GLY A 28 7.08 12.83 -13.25
CA GLY A 28 8.45 12.66 -12.79
C GLY A 28 8.76 13.37 -11.47
N TYR A 29 7.74 13.83 -10.73
CA TYR A 29 7.97 14.35 -9.38
C TYR A 29 8.39 13.22 -8.44
N ASN A 30 9.32 13.50 -7.54
CA ASN A 30 9.73 12.52 -6.54
C ASN A 30 8.58 12.25 -5.55
N LYS A 31 8.45 10.99 -5.13
CA LYS A 31 7.31 10.52 -4.32
C LYS A 31 7.19 11.21 -2.96
N PRO A 32 8.26 11.36 -2.15
CA PRO A 32 8.16 12.04 -0.86
C PRO A 32 7.67 13.50 -0.97
N SER A 33 8.21 14.29 -1.91
CA SER A 33 7.78 15.68 -2.09
C SER A 33 6.35 15.80 -2.62
N ALA A 34 5.98 14.96 -3.59
CA ALA A 34 4.62 14.94 -4.14
C ALA A 34 3.60 14.54 -3.05
N LEU A 35 3.91 13.52 -2.25
CA LEU A 35 3.06 13.09 -1.15
C LEU A 35 2.90 14.17 -0.08
N LYS A 36 3.97 14.90 0.25
CA LYS A 36 3.88 16.03 1.19
C LYS A 36 2.91 17.09 0.66
N LEU A 37 3.09 17.52 -0.59
CA LEU A 37 2.23 18.54 -1.22
C LEU A 37 0.76 18.13 -1.23
N VAL A 38 0.47 16.92 -1.70
CA VAL A 38 -0.90 16.38 -1.73
C VAL A 38 -1.44 16.19 -0.32
N GLY A 39 -0.63 15.62 0.58
CA GLY A 39 -1.01 15.36 1.96
C GLY A 39 -1.33 16.63 2.74
N ASP A 40 -0.67 17.75 2.45
CA ASP A 40 -0.97 19.05 3.05
C ASP A 40 -2.26 19.65 2.45
N ARG A 41 -2.44 19.57 1.12
CA ARG A 41 -3.67 20.05 0.43
C ARG A 41 -4.95 19.39 0.96
N TYR A 42 -4.91 18.07 1.16
CA TYR A 42 -6.08 17.28 1.59
C TYR A 42 -6.15 17.09 3.12
N GLN A 43 -5.26 17.73 3.88
CA GLN A 43 -5.16 17.60 5.34
C GLN A 43 -5.11 16.12 5.79
N LEU A 44 -4.28 15.32 5.11
CA LEU A 44 -4.14 13.91 5.39
C LEU A 44 -3.34 13.70 6.68
N ASN A 45 -3.79 12.78 7.52
CA ASN A 45 -3.05 12.35 8.71
C ASN A 45 -1.90 11.39 8.34
N LYS A 46 -1.11 10.98 9.33
CA LYS A 46 0.05 10.10 9.12
C LYS A 46 -0.32 8.77 8.46
N ILE A 47 -1.41 8.14 8.91
CA ILE A 47 -1.87 6.83 8.40
C ILE A 47 -2.27 6.96 6.93
N GLU A 48 -3.07 7.98 6.60
CA GLU A 48 -3.51 8.27 5.23
C GLU A 48 -2.36 8.56 4.29
N ARG A 49 -1.34 9.30 4.75
CA ARG A 49 -0.11 9.51 3.98
C ARG A 49 0.64 8.20 3.73
N SER A 50 0.73 7.33 4.74
CA SER A 50 1.35 6.01 4.62
C SER A 50 0.60 5.12 3.61
N ILE A 51 -0.74 5.15 3.65
CA ILE A 51 -1.61 4.49 2.67
C ILE A 51 -1.26 4.93 1.25
N LEU A 52 -1.26 6.24 0.98
CA LEU A 52 -0.94 6.75 -0.37
C LEU A 52 0.50 6.45 -0.78
N PHE A 53 1.44 6.53 0.16
CA PHE A 53 2.84 6.20 -0.10
C PHE A 53 3.02 4.73 -0.54
N ARG A 54 2.23 3.80 0.00
CA ARG A 54 2.34 2.37 -0.29
C ARG A 54 1.47 1.90 -1.45
N SER A 55 0.43 2.65 -1.81
CA SER A 55 -0.57 2.20 -2.79
C SER A 55 -0.51 2.91 -4.15
N VAL A 56 -0.02 4.15 -4.19
CA VAL A 56 -0.06 4.98 -5.40
C VAL A 56 1.31 5.05 -6.05
N TYR A 57 1.38 4.72 -7.34
CA TYR A 57 2.61 4.76 -8.13
C TYR A 57 2.37 5.42 -9.49
N SER A 58 3.45 5.79 -10.18
CA SER A 58 3.33 6.19 -11.58
C SER A 58 2.89 5.02 -12.45
N GLN A 59 2.27 5.30 -13.59
CA GLN A 59 1.87 4.29 -14.56
C GLN A 59 3.07 3.45 -15.03
N ARG A 60 4.24 4.09 -15.18
CA ARG A 60 5.49 3.43 -15.54
C ARG A 60 5.92 2.41 -14.48
N GLU A 61 5.91 2.79 -13.20
CA GLU A 61 6.23 1.88 -12.09
C GLU A 61 5.24 0.73 -12.02
N CYS A 62 3.93 1.01 -12.12
CA CYS A 62 2.90 -0.03 -12.14
C CYS A 62 3.15 -1.06 -13.25
N THR A 63 3.51 -0.63 -14.46
CA THR A 63 3.83 -1.53 -15.56
C THR A 63 5.05 -2.40 -15.26
N ILE A 64 6.12 -1.82 -14.69
CA ILE A 64 7.35 -2.56 -14.30
C ILE A 64 7.06 -3.59 -13.21
N ILE A 65 6.22 -3.26 -12.23
CA ILE A 65 5.86 -4.21 -11.17
C ILE A 65 5.01 -5.34 -11.75
N LYS A 66 4.02 -5.00 -12.58
CA LYS A 66 3.15 -6.00 -13.23
C LYS A 66 3.93 -6.93 -14.16
N SER A 67 4.96 -6.45 -14.84
CA SER A 67 5.79 -7.28 -15.72
C SER A 67 6.68 -8.28 -14.98
N LYS A 68 6.83 -8.15 -13.66
CA LYS A 68 7.57 -9.10 -12.81
C LYS A 68 6.67 -10.18 -12.20
N ARG A 69 5.36 -10.12 -12.46
CA ARG A 69 4.43 -11.16 -12.00
C ARG A 69 4.70 -12.45 -12.76
N VAL A 70 4.65 -13.55 -12.02
CA VAL A 70 4.81 -14.91 -12.53
C VAL A 70 3.58 -15.69 -12.14
N GLU A 71 3.06 -16.49 -13.06
CA GLU A 71 1.91 -17.34 -12.79
C GLU A 71 2.33 -18.53 -11.92
N PRO A 72 1.44 -19.07 -11.07
CA PRO A 72 1.77 -20.22 -10.22
C PRO A 72 2.27 -21.45 -10.99
N GLY A 73 1.87 -21.59 -12.25
CA GLY A 73 2.35 -22.66 -13.14
C GLY A 73 3.84 -22.51 -13.51
N GLU A 74 4.31 -21.28 -13.70
CA GLU A 74 5.72 -20.96 -14.04
C GLU A 74 6.66 -21.19 -12.86
N LEU A 75 6.10 -21.20 -11.64
CA LEU A 75 6.84 -21.46 -10.41
C LEU A 75 7.07 -22.96 -10.14
N ARG A 76 6.38 -23.86 -10.85
CA ARG A 76 6.53 -25.30 -10.64
C ARG A 76 7.96 -25.73 -10.93
N GLU A 77 8.47 -26.65 -10.10
CA GLU A 77 9.82 -27.22 -10.20
C GLU A 77 10.98 -26.23 -10.04
N ASN A 78 10.69 -24.98 -9.67
CA ASN A 78 11.71 -23.99 -9.34
C ASN A 78 11.90 -23.88 -7.83
N GLU A 79 13.14 -23.60 -7.41
CA GLU A 79 13.41 -23.18 -6.04
C GLU A 79 12.99 -21.72 -5.86
N ILE A 80 12.14 -21.46 -4.85
CA ILE A 80 11.57 -20.14 -4.60
C ILE A 80 12.14 -19.59 -3.30
N TRP A 81 12.76 -18.43 -3.38
CA TRP A 81 13.24 -17.67 -2.23
C TRP A 81 12.19 -16.64 -1.83
N ILE A 82 11.62 -16.78 -0.64
CA ILE A 82 10.57 -15.90 -0.11
C ILE A 82 11.16 -15.03 0.99
N ASP A 83 10.92 -13.72 0.90
CA ASP A 83 11.12 -12.82 2.04
C ASP A 83 9.99 -13.03 3.06
N GLY A 84 10.24 -13.94 4.00
CA GLY A 84 9.26 -14.36 4.99
C GLY A 84 8.75 -13.22 5.86
N PHE A 85 9.56 -12.20 6.18
CA PHE A 85 9.11 -11.10 7.05
C PHE A 85 8.02 -10.26 6.39
N ASN A 86 8.19 -9.90 5.12
CA ASN A 86 7.21 -9.12 4.39
C ASN A 86 5.88 -9.88 4.19
N VAL A 87 5.98 -11.20 3.94
CA VAL A 87 4.80 -12.06 3.81
C VAL A 87 4.09 -12.22 5.15
N LEU A 88 4.82 -12.56 6.22
CA LEU A 88 4.26 -12.79 7.55
C LEU A 88 3.57 -11.55 8.10
N ASN A 89 4.19 -10.36 7.98
CA ASN A 89 3.57 -9.11 8.44
C ASN A 89 2.21 -8.86 7.76
N THR A 90 2.13 -9.08 6.45
CA THR A 90 0.88 -8.89 5.70
C THR A 90 -0.18 -9.92 6.12
N VAL A 91 0.20 -11.19 6.28
CA VAL A 91 -0.70 -12.27 6.70
C VAL A 91 -1.21 -12.06 8.13
N GLU A 92 -0.33 -11.68 9.06
CA GLU A 92 -0.70 -11.37 10.44
C GLU A 92 -1.69 -10.21 10.52
N ALA A 93 -1.44 -9.12 9.77
CA ALA A 93 -2.35 -7.98 9.72
C ALA A 93 -3.76 -8.44 9.28
N ILE A 94 -3.85 -9.29 8.25
CA ILE A 94 -5.11 -9.87 7.80
C ILE A 94 -5.76 -10.73 8.90
N LEU A 95 -5.00 -11.61 9.56
CA LEU A 95 -5.51 -12.48 10.63
C LEU A 95 -5.99 -11.70 11.86
N ARG A 96 -5.39 -10.55 12.16
CA ARG A 96 -5.81 -9.63 13.23
C ARG A 96 -7.04 -8.80 12.86
N GLY A 97 -7.54 -8.92 11.62
CA GLY A 97 -8.63 -8.08 11.11
C GLY A 97 -8.22 -6.63 10.91
N GLU A 98 -6.91 -6.37 10.76
CA GLU A 98 -6.41 -5.04 10.43
C GLU A 98 -6.73 -4.70 8.97
N CYS A 99 -6.81 -3.42 8.66
CA CYS A 99 -7.08 -2.98 7.30
C CYS A 99 -5.84 -3.20 6.42
N VAL A 100 -6.06 -3.83 5.25
CA VAL A 100 -5.07 -3.99 4.19
C VAL A 100 -5.58 -3.39 2.90
N ILE A 101 -4.67 -3.03 2.00
CA ILE A 101 -5.01 -2.27 0.79
C ILE A 101 -4.54 -3.01 -0.44
N LEU A 102 -5.46 -3.20 -1.39
CA LEU A 102 -5.12 -3.61 -2.74
C LEU A 102 -4.54 -2.40 -3.50
N CYS A 103 -3.25 -2.48 -3.82
CA CYS A 103 -2.49 -1.40 -4.43
C CYS A 103 -2.66 -1.38 -5.96
N ASP A 104 -2.24 -0.29 -6.62
CA ASP A 104 -2.37 -0.10 -8.09
C ASP A 104 -1.64 -1.18 -8.93
N ASP A 105 -0.61 -1.77 -8.33
CA ASP A 105 0.17 -2.87 -8.90
C ASP A 105 -0.49 -4.23 -8.70
N GLY A 106 -1.66 -4.28 -8.03
CA GLY A 106 -2.48 -5.44 -7.71
C GLY A 106 -1.94 -6.30 -6.57
N VAL A 107 -1.04 -5.77 -5.74
CA VAL A 107 -0.50 -6.43 -4.56
C VAL A 107 -1.24 -5.94 -3.32
N ILE A 108 -1.58 -6.84 -2.40
CA ILE A 108 -2.15 -6.48 -1.10
C ILE A 108 -1.01 -6.11 -0.17
N ARG A 109 -1.11 -4.96 0.50
CA ARG A 109 -0.12 -4.51 1.49
C ARG A 109 -0.79 -4.07 2.78
N ASP A 110 -0.14 -4.39 3.90
CA ASP A 110 -0.38 -3.66 5.15
C ASP A 110 0.10 -2.21 5.02
N PHE A 111 -0.34 -1.35 5.94
CA PHE A 111 0.22 -0.01 6.14
C PHE A 111 0.60 0.23 7.60
N SER A 112 0.59 -0.83 8.42
CA SER A 112 1.14 -0.79 9.76
C SER A 112 2.64 -0.53 9.63
N GLU A 113 3.09 0.68 9.98
CA GLU A 113 4.51 1.05 10.07
C GLU A 113 5.18 0.34 11.26
N ILE A 114 5.13 -0.99 11.29
CA ILE A 114 5.83 -1.80 12.28
C ILE A 114 7.31 -1.80 11.88
N HIS A 115 8.03 -0.77 12.33
CA HIS A 115 9.50 -0.69 12.26
C HIS A 115 10.18 -1.42 13.45
N SER A 116 9.41 -2.18 14.21
CA SER A 116 9.90 -2.94 15.37
C SER A 116 10.52 -4.27 14.91
N LYS A 117 11.50 -4.79 15.65
CA LYS A 117 11.92 -6.20 15.49
C LYS A 117 10.68 -7.08 15.56
N TYR A 118 10.51 -7.98 14.60
CA TYR A 118 9.42 -8.95 14.60
C TYR A 118 9.38 -9.70 15.94
N LYS A 119 8.19 -9.79 16.53
CA LYS A 119 7.95 -10.55 17.76
C LYS A 119 6.95 -11.64 17.45
N ILE A 120 7.28 -12.86 17.84
CA ILE A 120 6.38 -14.02 17.77
C ILE A 120 5.11 -13.71 18.57
N THR A 121 3.94 -13.99 18.00
CA THR A 121 2.63 -13.78 18.63
C THR A 121 1.82 -15.08 18.60
N GLU A 122 0.67 -15.17 19.26
CA GLU A 122 -0.14 -16.41 19.23
C GLU A 122 -0.65 -16.78 17.81
N LEU A 123 -0.56 -15.85 16.86
CA LEU A 123 -0.96 -16.05 15.47
C LEU A 123 0.18 -16.56 14.58
N THR A 124 1.39 -16.76 15.13
CA THR A 124 2.62 -17.10 14.39
C THR A 124 3.57 -17.96 15.18
#